data_AF-A0A3S4S5L9-F1
#
_entry.id   AF-A0A3S4S5L9-F1
#
_cell.length_a   1.000
_cell.length_b   1.000
_cell.length_c   1.000
_cell.angle_alpha   90.00
_cell.angle_beta   90.00
_cell.angle_gamma   90.00
#
_symmetry.space_group_name_H-M   'P 1'
#
loop_
_entity.id
_entity.type
_entity.pdbx_description
1 polymer ?
#
loop_
_entity_poly.entity_id
_entity_poly.type
_entity_poly.pdbx_seq_one_letter_code
_entity_poly.pdbx_strand_id
1 'polypeptide(L)' 'MKSNEVLKILKISRVTLWKYVKSGKIRVTKEPNGYYKYNDEDVYKIAGIEDNRLNVIYARVSTNKQKQDLQNQSNFNR' A
#
# COMPACT_ATOMS: atom_id res chain seq x y z
N MET A 1 3.46 -7.26 -4.49
CA MET A 1 4.45 -7.53 -3.43
C MET A 1 5.30 -8.77 -3.68
N LYS A 2 6.54 -8.81 -3.16
CA LYS A 2 7.37 -10.04 -3.12
C LYS A 2 7.00 -10.90 -1.91
N SER A 3 7.26 -12.22 -1.99
CA SER A 3 6.98 -13.17 -0.90
C SER A 3 7.54 -12.75 0.45
N ASN A 4 8.78 -12.26 0.51
CA ASN A 4 9.41 -11.80 1.75
C ASN A 4 8.66 -10.63 2.41
N GLU A 5 8.05 -9.75 1.63
CA GLU A 5 7.29 -8.62 2.16
C GLU A 5 5.95 -9.08 2.72
N VAL A 6 5.26 -9.95 1.98
CA VAL A 6 3.97 -10.54 2.41
C VAL A 6 4.13 -11.27 3.75
N LEU A 7 5.20 -12.04 3.92
CA LEU A 7 5.48 -12.73 5.18
C LEU A 7 5.72 -11.76 6.34
N LYS A 8 6.38 -10.62 6.09
CA LYS A 8 6.60 -9.58 7.12
C LYS A 8 5.30 -8.90 7.54
N ILE A 9 4.41 -8.62 6.58
CA ILE A 9 3.12 -7.97 6.87
C ILE A 9 2.19 -8.92 7.61
N LEU A 10 1.97 -10.11 7.06
CA LEU A 10 0.99 -11.06 7.59
C LEU A 10 1.50 -11.84 8.80
N LYS A 11 2.81 -11.83 9.07
CA LYS A 11 3.46 -12.59 10.16
C LYS A 11 3.08 -14.08 10.15
N ILE A 12 3.00 -14.68 8.95
CA ILE A 12 2.63 -16.08 8.73
C ILE A 12 3.81 -16.91 8.21
N SER A 13 3.67 -18.23 8.24
CA SER A 13 4.62 -19.15 7.59
C SER A 13 4.45 -19.19 6.07
N ARG A 14 5.50 -19.62 5.36
CA ARG A 14 5.45 -19.86 3.89
C ARG A 14 4.39 -20.91 3.51
N VAL A 15 4.17 -21.90 4.36
CA VAL A 15 3.16 -22.95 4.12
C VAL A 15 1.75 -22.33 4.14
N THR A 16 1.48 -21.44 5.09
CA THR A 16 0.21 -20.71 5.15
C THR A 16 0.02 -19.80 3.93
N LEU A 17 1.08 -19.09 3.52
CA LEU A 17 1.04 -18.25 2.31
C LEU A 17 0.69 -19.08 1.06
N TRP A 18 1.30 -20.26 0.90
CA TRP A 18 0.97 -21.16 -0.21
C TRP A 18 -0.48 -21.64 -0.16
N LYS A 19 -1.01 -21.97 1.03
CA LYS A 19 -2.43 -22.34 1.19
C LYS A 19 -3.36 -21.19 0.78
N TYR A 20 -3.02 -19.94 1.08
CA TYR A 20 -3.80 -18.78 0.67
C TYR A 20 -3.82 -18.58 -0.84
N VAL A 21 -2.69 -18.78 -1.52
CA VAL A 21 -2.65 -18.77 -2.98
C VAL A 21 -3.48 -19.91 -3.57
N LYS A 22 -3.31 -21.14 -3.05
CA LYS A 22 -4.06 -22.32 -3.53
C LYS A 22 -5.57 -22.20 -3.32
N SER A 23 -5.99 -21.56 -2.24
CA SER A 23 -7.40 -21.31 -1.93
C SER A 23 -7.98 -20.08 -2.63
N GLY A 24 -7.18 -19.32 -3.38
CA GLY A 24 -7.63 -18.08 -4.05
C GLY A 24 -7.82 -16.89 -3.11
N LYS A 25 -7.38 -16.98 -1.85
CA LYS A 25 -7.44 -15.85 -0.88
C LYS A 25 -6.49 -14.72 -1.25
N ILE A 26 -5.36 -15.04 -1.89
CA ILE A 26 -4.40 -14.05 -2.39
C ILE A 26 -4.16 -14.35 -3.86
N ARG A 27 -4.49 -13.38 -4.73
CA ARG A 27 -4.18 -13.44 -6.16
C ARG A 27 -2.68 -13.27 -6.38
N VAL A 28 -2.15 -14.03 -7.33
CA VAL A 28 -0.73 -13.96 -7.71
C VAL A 28 -0.59 -13.86 -9.23
N THR A 29 0.38 -13.06 -9.66
CA THR A 29 0.84 -13.01 -11.05
C THR A 29 2.20 -13.68 -11.11
N LYS A 30 2.38 -14.59 -12.08
CA LYS A 30 3.68 -15.21 -12.32
C LYS A 30 4.49 -14.31 -13.25
N GLU A 31 5.62 -13.83 -12.76
CA GLU A 31 6.56 -13.02 -13.52
C GLU A 31 7.36 -13.90 -14.52
N PRO A 32 7.92 -13.33 -15.59
CA PRO A 32 8.69 -14.08 -16.60
C PRO A 32 9.89 -14.86 -16.03
N ASN A 33 10.43 -14.39 -14.91
CA ASN A 33 11.52 -15.02 -14.16
C ASN A 33 11.06 -16.18 -13.24
N GLY A 34 9.77 -16.54 -13.26
CA GLY A 34 9.20 -17.63 -12.48
C GLY A 34 8.82 -17.28 -11.04
N TYR A 35 9.09 -16.05 -10.58
CA TYR A 35 8.68 -15.60 -9.26
C TYR A 35 7.19 -15.21 -9.22
N TYR A 36 6.58 -15.36 -8.05
CA TYR A 36 5.23 -14.86 -7.79
C TYR A 36 5.26 -13.42 -7.31
N LYS A 37 4.45 -12.59 -7.96
CA LYS A 37 4.07 -11.26 -7.51
C LYS A 37 2.68 -11.35 -6.90
N TYR A 38 2.60 -11.10 -5.59
CA TYR A 38 1.35 -11.16 -4.84
C TYR A 38 0.58 -9.86 -5.00
N ASN A 39 -0.75 -9.93 -5.08
CA ASN A 39 -1.63 -8.77 -5.10
C ASN A 39 -1.62 -8.06 -3.74
N ASP A 40 -1.44 -6.75 -3.77
CA ASP A 40 -1.21 -5.96 -2.56
C ASP A 40 -2.52 -5.77 -1.77
N GLU A 41 -3.64 -5.53 -2.46
CA GLU A 41 -4.96 -5.35 -1.85
C GLU A 41 -5.39 -6.58 -1.04
N ASP A 42 -5.23 -7.77 -1.61
CA ASP A 42 -5.58 -9.02 -0.95
C ASP A 42 -4.74 -9.23 0.32
N VAL A 43 -3.45 -8.88 0.27
CA VAL A 43 -2.53 -8.99 1.41
C VAL A 43 -2.92 -8.00 2.51
N TYR A 44 -3.19 -6.74 2.17
CA TYR A 44 -3.59 -5.72 3.15
C TYR A 44 -4.97 -6.03 3.76
N LYS A 45 -5.90 -6.54 2.96
CA LYS A 45 -7.23 -6.97 3.43
C LYS A 45 -7.11 -8.10 4.45
N ILE A 46 -6.23 -9.08 4.22
CA ILE A 46 -5.98 -10.17 5.18
C ILE A 46 -5.24 -9.63 6.43
N ALA A 47 -4.38 -8.64 6.27
CA ALA A 47 -3.71 -7.99 7.39
C ALA A 47 -4.65 -7.15 8.27
N GLY A 48 -5.90 -6.94 7.86
CA GLY A 48 -6.83 -6.02 8.51
C GLY A 48 -6.40 -4.55 8.39
N ILE A 49 -5.54 -4.24 7.43
CA ILE A 49 -5.11 -2.88 7.12
C ILE A 49 -6.11 -2.35 6.10
N GLU A 50 -7.11 -1.62 6.59
CA GLU A 50 -8.01 -0.87 5.71
C GLU A 50 -7.23 0.24 4.99
N ASP A 51 -7.56 0.49 3.73
CA ASP A 51 -6.93 1.51 2.87
C ASP A 51 -7.38 2.95 3.24
N ASN A 52 -7.51 3.24 4.54
CA ASN A 52 -7.78 4.58 5.03
C ASN A 52 -6.48 5.40 5.15
N ARG A 53 -5.61 5.33 4.14
CA ARG A 53 -4.41 6.16 4.10
C ARG A 53 -4.80 7.62 3.84
N LEU A 54 -4.87 8.39 4.91
CA LEU A 54 -4.99 9.85 4.84
C LEU A 54 -3.72 10.44 4.22
N ASN A 55 -3.80 10.90 2.97
CA ASN A 55 -2.76 11.73 2.36
C ASN A 55 -2.82 13.12 3.00
N VAL A 56 -2.02 13.31 4.07
CA VAL A 56 -1.92 14.59 4.77
C VAL A 56 -0.71 15.37 4.24
N ILE A 57 -0.97 16.56 3.73
CA ILE A 57 0.08 17.53 3.37
C ILE A 57 0.16 18.56 4.50
N TYR A 58 1.31 18.65 5.17
CA TYR A 58 1.57 19.70 6.15
C TYR A 58 2.28 20.87 5.47
N ALA A 59 1.67 22.06 5.53
CA ALA A 59 2.21 23.26 4.91
C ALA A 59 2.06 24.46 5.87
N ARG A 60 3.14 25.23 6.06
CA ARG A 60 3.18 26.41 6.95
C ARG A 60 3.79 27.61 6.21
N VAL A 61 3.32 28.82 6.53
CA VAL A 61 3.86 30.09 6.01
C VAL A 61 4.35 31.00 7.13
N SER A 62 5.40 31.75 6.83
CA SER A 62 6.06 32.65 7.78
C SER A 62 5.33 33.99 7.93
N THR A 63 4.49 34.37 6.96
CA THR A 63 3.72 35.62 6.97
C THR A 63 2.29 35.43 6.50
N ASN A 64 1.35 36.23 7.03
CA ASN A 64 -0.08 36.12 6.69
C ASN A 64 -0.37 36.36 5.20
N LYS A 65 0.46 37.14 4.49
CA LYS A 65 0.28 37.40 3.05
C LYS A 65 0.46 36.15 2.18
N GLN A 66 1.28 35.20 2.62
CA GLN A 66 1.62 33.99 1.88
C GLN A 66 0.57 32.87 2.02
N LYS A 67 -0.46 33.05 2.85
CA LYS A 67 -1.55 32.07 3.02
C LYS A 67 -2.31 31.81 1.72
N GLN A 68 -2.51 32.87 0.91
CA GLN A 68 -3.24 32.77 -0.35
C GLN A 68 -2.47 31.92 -1.37
N ASP A 69 -1.15 32.10 -1.45
CA ASP A 69 -0.27 31.32 -2.33
C ASP A 69 -0.26 29.84 -1.93
N LEU A 70 -0.32 29.55 -0.63
CA LEU A 70 -0.36 28.19 -0.11
C LEU A 70 -1.65 27.45 -0.48
N GLN A 71 -2.80 28.15 -0.46
CA GLN A 71 -4.06 27.61 -0.96
C GLN A 71 -3.99 27.32 -2.46
N ASN A 72 -3.45 28.25 -3.26
CA ASN A 72 -3.29 28.06 -4.70
C ASN A 72 -2.39 26.86 -5.05
N GLN A 73 -1.31 26.66 -4.30
CA GLN A 73 -0.39 25.53 -4.48
C GLN A 73 -0.98 24.19 -4.03
N SER A 74 -1.81 24.18 -2.98
CA SER A 74 -2.51 22.97 -2.53
C SER A 74 -3.56 22.48 -3.53
N ASN A 75 -4.21 23.40 -4.26
CA ASN A 75 -5.20 23.07 -5.29
C ASN A 75 -4.57 22.62 -6.61
N PHE A 76 -3.36 23.07 -6.93
CA PHE A 76 -2.65 22.66 -8.15
C PHE A 76 -2.15 21.20 -8.11
N ASN A 77 -1.90 20.66 -6.90
CA ASN A 77 -1.35 19.32 -6.70
C ASN A 77 -2.41 18.22 -6.42
N ARG A 78 -3.69 18.50 -6.72
CA ARG A 78 -4.80 17.52 -6.66
C ARG A 78 -5.21 17.13 -8.07
#